data_AF-A0A518VCJ2-F1
#
_entry.id   AF-A0A518VCJ2-F1
#
_cell.length_a   1.000
_cell.length_b   1.000
_cell.length_c   1.000
_cell.angle_alpha   90.00
_cell.angle_beta   90.00
_cell.angle_gamma   90.00
#
_symmetry.space_group_name_H-M   'P 1'
#
loop_
_entity.id
_entity.type
_entity.pdbx_description
1 polymer ?
#
loop_
_entity_poly.entity_id
_entity_poly.type
_entity_poly.pdbx_seq_one_letter_code
_entity_poly.pdbx_strand_id
1 'polypeptide(L)'
;MEIVVTDIFKCNFNYKSNTDTWEWDLVTSPVEAQKIDPEYKLASLNDLHEYIAACGYIFKGVVRVAEGDFTWSEYHDKQGEYFCEYVHV
;
A
#
# COMPACT_ATOMS: atom_id res chain seq x y z
N MET A 1 -3.27 -19.14 15.50
CA MET A 1 -3.02 -17.72 15.23
C MET A 1 -3.87 -17.36 14.04
N GLU A 2 -4.80 -16.42 14.20
CA GLU A 2 -5.50 -15.85 13.04
C GLU A 2 -4.50 -14.99 12.27
N ILE A 3 -4.35 -15.25 10.97
CA ILE A 3 -3.56 -14.40 10.08
C ILE A 3 -4.44 -13.18 9.80
N VAL A 4 -4.01 -12.01 10.28
CA VAL A 4 -4.69 -10.75 9.99
C VAL A 4 -4.29 -10.32 8.58
N VAL A 5 -5.27 -10.23 7.68
CA VAL A 5 -5.10 -9.71 6.32
C VAL A 5 -5.49 -8.25 6.30
N THR A 6 -4.63 -7.41 5.73
CA THR A 6 -4.86 -5.97 5.60
C THR A 6 -5.23 -5.64 4.16
N ASP A 7 -6.48 -5.23 3.92
CA ASP A 7 -6.89 -4.74 2.61
C ASP A 7 -6.27 -3.35 2.36
N ILE A 8 -5.67 -3.15 1.20
CA ILE A 8 -5.08 -1.85 0.81
C ILE A 8 -5.93 -1.24 -0.30
N PHE A 9 -6.49 -0.06 -0.04
CA PHE A 9 -7.37 0.63 -0.98
C PHE A 9 -6.67 1.84 -1.59
N LYS A 10 -6.81 1.99 -2.90
CA LYS A 10 -6.41 3.17 -3.67
C LYS A 10 -7.62 4.09 -3.87
N CYS A 11 -7.46 5.34 -3.47
CA CYS A 11 -8.45 6.39 -3.67
C CYS A 11 -7.98 7.36 -4.77
N ASN A 12 -8.86 7.77 -5.68
CA ASN A 12 -8.51 8.60 -6.82
C ASN A 12 -8.06 10.01 -6.41
N PHE A 13 -6.78 10.28 -6.68
CA PHE A 13 -6.14 11.56 -7.05
C PHE A 13 -6.59 12.82 -6.30
N ASN A 14 -5.85 13.15 -5.23
CA ASN A 14 -5.97 14.43 -4.53
C ASN A 14 -4.79 15.34 -4.87
N TYR A 15 -5.06 16.63 -5.09
CA TYR A 15 -4.00 17.64 -5.16
C TYR A 15 -3.45 17.90 -3.76
N LYS A 16 -2.16 17.62 -3.55
CA LYS A 16 -1.43 17.89 -2.30
C LYS A 16 -0.80 19.27 -2.39
N SER A 17 -1.46 20.26 -1.80
CA SER A 17 -1.03 21.67 -1.88
C SER A 17 0.33 21.96 -1.26
N ASN A 18 0.81 21.08 -0.38
CA ASN A 18 2.12 21.18 0.27
C ASN A 18 3.28 20.75 -0.63
N THR A 19 3.02 19.92 -1.64
CA THR A 19 4.02 19.42 -2.60
C THR A 19 3.77 19.92 -4.02
N ASP A 20 2.64 20.58 -4.28
CA ASP A 20 2.20 20.99 -5.62
C ASP A 20 2.15 19.80 -6.60
N THR A 21 1.83 18.62 -6.06
CA THR A 21 1.72 17.36 -6.80
C THR A 21 0.31 16.81 -6.69
N TRP A 22 -0.06 16.02 -7.69
CA TRP A 22 -1.24 15.20 -7.62
C TRP A 22 -0.84 13.78 -7.23
N GLU A 23 -1.41 13.30 -6.13
CA GLU A 23 -1.06 11.99 -5.58
C GLU A 23 -2.34 11.24 -5.21
N TRP A 24 -2.32 9.93 -5.39
CA TRP A 24 -3.34 9.05 -4.85
C TRP A 24 -2.98 8.69 -3.42
N ASP A 25 -4.00 8.46 -2.59
CA ASP A 25 -3.83 8.02 -1.21
C ASP A 25 -4.09 6.51 -1.11
N LEU A 26 -3.27 5.80 -0.31
CA LEU A 26 -3.58 4.44 0.15
C LEU A 26 -4.10 4.48 1.57
N VAL A 27 -5.20 3.77 1.79
CA VAL A 27 -5.80 3.62 3.11
C VAL A 27 -6.12 2.16 3.37
N THR A 28 -6.13 1.78 4.63
CA THR A 28 -6.41 0.40 5.09
C THR A 28 -7.83 0.22 5.62
N SER A 29 -8.60 1.31 5.68
CA SER A 29 -9.98 1.32 6.14
C SER A 29 -10.92 1.53 4.96
N PRO A 30 -11.87 0.61 4.69
CA PRO A 30 -12.84 0.79 3.61
C PRO A 30 -13.80 1.96 3.89
N VAL A 31 -14.08 2.26 5.16
CA VAL A 31 -14.90 3.40 5.57
C VAL A 31 -14.19 4.72 5.27
N GLU A 32 -12.87 4.76 5.44
CA GLU A 32 -12.06 5.92 5.07
C GLU A 32 -11.97 6.05 3.55
N ALA A 33 -11.71 4.94 2.84
CA ALA A 33 -11.64 4.90 1.39
C ALA A 33 -12.92 5.46 0.75
N GLN A 34 -14.09 4.98 1.18
CA GLN A 34 -15.40 5.43 0.71
C GLN A 34 -15.65 6.93 0.94
N LYS A 35 -15.08 7.52 1.99
CA LYS A 35 -15.21 8.97 2.27
C LYS A 35 -14.30 9.81 1.38
N ILE A 36 -13.13 9.30 1.03
CA ILE A 36 -12.17 9.99 0.17
C ILE A 36 -12.61 9.87 -1.29
N ASP A 37 -12.91 8.66 -1.74
CA ASP A 37 -13.29 8.34 -3.10
C ASP A 37 -14.43 7.31 -3.09
N PRO A 38 -15.66 7.68 -3.52
CA PRO A 38 -16.75 6.73 -3.60
C PRO A 38 -16.54 5.57 -4.57
N GLU A 39 -15.61 5.70 -5.52
CA GLU A 39 -15.23 4.70 -6.51
C GLU A 39 -13.85 4.07 -6.20
N TYR A 40 -13.42 4.10 -4.94
CA TYR A 40 -12.17 3.48 -4.49
C TYR A 40 -12.05 2.01 -4.93
N LYS A 41 -10.81 1.55 -5.11
CA LYS A 41 -10.50 0.18 -5.52
C LYS A 41 -9.45 -0.41 -4.61
N LEU A 42 -9.27 -1.73 -4.65
CA LEU A 42 -8.04 -2.31 -4.13
C LEU A 42 -6.84 -1.75 -4.89
N ALA A 43 -5.78 -1.43 -4.17
CA ALA A 43 -4.50 -1.05 -4.74
C ALA A 43 -3.90 -2.24 -5.49
N SER A 44 -3.10 -1.97 -6.52
CA SER A 44 -2.26 -2.98 -7.18
C SER A 44 -0.92 -3.15 -6.46
N LEU A 45 -0.20 -4.25 -6.71
CA LEU A 45 1.18 -4.41 -6.23
C LEU A 45 2.07 -3.26 -6.69
N ASN A 46 1.88 -2.80 -7.93
CA ASN A 46 2.63 -1.67 -8.46
C ASN A 46 2.32 -0.38 -7.69
N ASP A 47 1.05 -0.15 -7.31
CA ASP A 47 0.70 0.96 -6.44
C ASP A 47 1.42 0.86 -5.09
N LEU A 48 1.49 -0.31 -4.46
CA LEU A 48 2.25 -0.46 -3.21
C LEU A 48 3.72 -0.04 -3.38
N HIS A 49 4.39 -0.50 -4.44
CA HIS A 49 5.78 -0.14 -4.72
C HIS A 49 5.96 1.37 -4.95
N GLU A 50 5.10 1.99 -5.76
CA GLU A 50 5.14 3.43 -6.01
C GLU A 50 4.91 4.22 -4.71
N TYR A 51 4.00 3.75 -3.84
CA TYR A 51 3.71 4.40 -2.57
C TYR A 51 4.92 4.37 -1.64
N ILE A 52 5.52 3.19 -1.47
CA ILE A 52 6.72 3.00 -0.64
C ILE A 52 7.86 3.86 -1.18
N ALA A 53 8.06 3.88 -2.51
CA ALA A 53 9.09 4.70 -3.13
C ALA A 53 8.87 6.22 -2.89
N ALA A 54 7.61 6.66 -2.88
CA ALA A 54 7.26 8.06 -2.69
C ALA A 54 7.32 8.52 -1.21
N CYS A 55 6.84 7.70 -0.26
CA CYS A 55 6.65 8.13 1.13
C CYS A 55 7.43 7.32 2.18
N GLY A 56 8.03 6.19 1.80
CA GLY A 56 8.75 5.29 2.72
C GLY A 56 7.85 4.53 3.70
N TYR A 57 6.53 4.51 3.48
CA TYR A 57 5.59 3.78 4.34
C TYR A 57 5.63 2.29 4.04
N ILE A 58 5.99 1.48 5.03
CA ILE A 58 6.16 0.03 4.90
C ILE A 58 4.90 -0.70 5.37
N PHE A 59 4.35 -1.56 4.50
CA PHE A 59 3.28 -2.51 4.88
C PHE A 59 3.88 -3.73 5.58
N LYS A 60 3.18 -4.30 6.57
CA LYS A 60 3.65 -5.49 7.30
C LYS A 60 2.57 -6.57 7.34
N GLY A 61 2.98 -7.82 7.11
CA GLY A 61 2.10 -8.98 7.22
C GLY A 61 1.46 -9.37 5.90
N VAL A 62 0.26 -9.97 5.96
CA VAL A 62 -0.49 -10.32 4.75
C VAL A 62 -1.30 -9.12 4.30
N VAL A 63 -1.05 -8.67 3.07
CA VAL A 63 -1.77 -7.58 2.42
C VAL A 63 -2.66 -8.15 1.32
N ARG A 64 -3.87 -7.62 1.20
CA ARG A 64 -4.75 -7.89 0.07
C ARG A 64 -4.76 -6.71 -0.88
N VAL A 65 -4.44 -7.00 -2.13
CA VAL A 65 -4.37 -6.08 -3.27
C VAL A 65 -5.22 -6.64 -4.41
N ALA A 66 -5.33 -5.89 -5.50
CA ALA A 66 -6.14 -6.27 -6.66
C ALA A 66 -5.71 -7.62 -7.28
N GLU A 67 -4.42 -7.96 -7.18
CA GLU A 67 -3.84 -9.20 -7.69
C GLU A 67 -4.04 -10.41 -6.76
N GLY A 68 -4.44 -10.20 -5.50
CA GLY A 68 -4.62 -11.26 -4.51
C GLY A 68 -4.03 -10.93 -3.14
N ASP A 69 -3.78 -11.98 -2.36
CA ASP A 69 -3.25 -11.88 -1.01
C ASP A 69 -1.75 -12.20 -1.04
N PHE A 70 -0.92 -11.31 -0.50
CA PHE A 70 0.54 -11.44 -0.49
C PHE A 70 1.08 -11.28 0.91
N THR A 71 2.04 -12.13 1.28
CA THR A 71 2.87 -11.87 2.46
C THR A 71 3.94 -10.86 2.07
N TRP A 72 3.87 -9.66 2.63
CA TRP A 72 4.79 -8.55 2.35
C TRP A 72 5.85 -8.41 3.44
N SER A 73 7.12 -8.31 3.04
CA SER A 73 8.26 -8.15 3.93
C SER A 73 9.28 -7.16 3.38
N GLU A 74 9.68 -6.21 4.22
CA GLU A 74 10.76 -5.27 3.91
C GLU A 74 11.81 -5.30 5.02
N TYR A 75 13.08 -5.40 4.63
CA TYR A 75 14.19 -5.45 5.57
C TYR A 75 15.47 -4.89 4.96
N HIS A 76 16.40 -4.49 5.85
CA HIS A 76 17.78 -4.20 5.48
C HIS A 76 18.65 -5.38 5.88
N ASP A 77 19.60 -5.75 5.01
CA ASP A 77 20.59 -6.74 5.38
C ASP A 77 21.67 -6.15 6.30
N LYS A 78 22.69 -6.96 6.64
CA LYS A 78 23.79 -6.52 7.51
C LYS A 78 24.72 -5.49 6.85
N GLN A 79 24.64 -5.33 5.54
CA GLN A 79 25.42 -4.37 4.75
C GLN A 79 24.63 -3.07 4.50
N GLY A 80 23.35 -3.04 4.91
CA GLY A 80 22.45 -1.89 4.77
C GLY A 80 21.67 -1.89 3.45
N GLU A 81 21.80 -2.91 2.62
CA GLU A 81 21.05 -3.05 1.36
C GLU A 81 19.57 -3.33 1.67
N TYR A 82 18.69 -2.64 0.95
CA TYR A 82 17.24 -2.73 1.12
C TYR A 82 16.66 -3.84 0.24
N PHE A 83 15.82 -4.68 0.84
CA PHE A 83 15.11 -5.77 0.17
C PHE A 83 13.61 -5.62 0.39
N CYS A 84 12.86 -5.84 -0.70
CA CYS A 84 11.42 -5.99 -0.68
C CYS A 84 11.09 -7.38 -1.24
N GLU A 85 10.47 -8.23 -0.42
CA GLU A 85 10.03 -9.57 -0.79
C GLU A 85 8.52 -9.69 -0.60
N TYR A 86 7.85 -10.26 -1.58
CA TYR A 86 6.44 -10.60 -1.49
C TYR A 86 6.15 -11.97 -2.11
N VAL A 87 5.37 -12.78 -1.41
CA VAL A 87 5.01 -14.14 -1.83
C VAL A 87 3.49 -14.24 -1.86
N HIS A 88 2.96 -14.70 -2.99
CA HIS A 88 1.53 -14.98 -3.14
C HIS A 88 1.12 -16.09 -2.16
N VAL A 89 0.03 -15.87 -1.42
CA VAL A 89 -0.52 -16.83 -0.45
C VAL A 89 -1.42 -17.86 -1.12
#